data_AF-A0A7S3W8U1-F1
#
_entry.id   AF-A0A7S3W8U1-F1
#
_cell.length_a   1.000
_cell.length_b   1.000
_cell.length_c   1.000
_cell.angle_alpha   90.00
_cell.angle_beta   90.00
_cell.angle_gamma   90.00
#
_symmetry.space_group_name_H-M   'P 1'
#
loop_
_entity.id
_entity.type
_entity.pdbx_description
1 polymer ?
#
loop_
_entity_poly.entity_id
_entity_poly.type
_entity_poly.pdbx_seq_one_letter_code
_entity_poly.pdbx_strand_id
1 'polypeptide(L)'
;STKFSTAEVARFREVFGNIVSESAELERLEKEKQAKIPTSPKQPAPKPVPTLGGLVKQLTRSRVLSEKDLVLKLGSMGLQLSEKHRNALQDKVFDLTSTPDGITFADFLVVMRWMLDSNFANINNATEKAVERLKNKGAALDTTQQLSPANGAKANSRLDIPSIRVRRPRNSR
;
A
#
# COMPACT_ATOMS: atom_id res chain seq x y z
N SER A 1 7.34 22.25 -1.58
CA SER A 1 6.35 21.81 -0.58
C SER A 1 5.35 20.88 -1.28
N THR A 2 5.29 19.61 -0.90
CA THR A 2 4.36 18.64 -1.48
C THR A 2 2.96 18.88 -0.91
N LYS A 3 1.94 19.08 -1.77
CA LYS A 3 0.55 19.35 -1.35
C LYS A 3 -0.22 18.08 -0.95
N PHE A 4 0.38 17.21 -0.13
CA PHE A 4 -0.33 16.05 0.41
C PHE A 4 -1.16 16.45 1.63
N SER A 5 -2.37 15.91 1.72
CA SER A 5 -3.20 16.00 2.92
C SER A 5 -2.60 15.17 4.06
N THR A 6 -2.97 15.50 5.31
CA THR A 6 -2.54 14.75 6.50
C THR A 6 -2.89 13.26 6.41
N ALA A 7 -4.05 12.94 5.85
CA ALA A 7 -4.51 11.57 5.67
C ALA A 7 -3.64 10.81 4.65
N GLU A 8 -3.25 11.44 3.54
CA GLU A 8 -2.34 10.84 2.56
C GLU A 8 -0.96 10.61 3.16
N VAL A 9 -0.42 11.58 3.91
CA VAL A 9 0.87 11.44 4.59
C VAL A 9 0.85 10.26 5.57
N ALA A 10 -0.24 10.05 6.31
CA ALA A 10 -0.39 8.90 7.20
C ALA A 10 -0.34 7.57 6.43
N ARG A 11 -1.06 7.47 5.31
CA ARG A 11 -1.02 6.27 4.45
C ARG A 11 0.38 6.04 3.87
N PHE A 12 1.07 7.10 3.45
CA PHE A 12 2.44 6.97 2.98
C PHE A 12 3.40 6.49 4.08
N ARG A 13 3.20 6.92 5.34
CA ARG A 13 3.98 6.41 6.48
C ARG A 13 3.78 4.91 6.68
N GLU A 14 2.55 4.43 6.57
CA GLU A 14 2.25 2.99 6.67
C GLU A 14 2.94 2.21 5.55
N VAL A 15 2.80 2.66 4.30
CA VAL A 15 3.46 2.03 3.16
C VAL A 15 4.97 2.01 3.34
N PHE A 16 5.58 3.15 3.69
CA PHE A 16 7.01 3.23 3.94
C PHE A 16 7.47 2.32 5.09
N GLY A 17 6.73 2.30 6.19
CA GLY A 17 6.99 1.44 7.34
C GLY A 17 6.92 -0.04 6.98
N ASN A 18 5.97 -0.43 6.12
CA ASN A 18 5.84 -1.79 5.63
C ASN A 18 7.03 -2.18 4.75
N ILE A 19 7.44 -1.33 3.81
CA ILE A 19 8.59 -1.61 2.94
C ILE A 19 9.85 -1.84 3.77
N VAL A 20 10.15 -0.94 4.70
CA VAL A 20 11.37 -1.09 5.52
C VAL A 20 11.31 -2.32 6.43
N SER A 21 10.11 -2.70 6.90
CA SER A 21 9.95 -3.96 7.65
C SER A 21 10.19 -5.19 6.79
N GLU A 22 9.61 -5.22 5.58
CA GLU A 22 9.76 -6.30 4.62
C GLU A 22 11.23 -6.49 4.22
N SER A 23 11.94 -5.40 3.93
CA SER A 23 13.37 -5.44 3.56
C SER A 23 14.25 -5.93 4.71
N ALA A 24 13.96 -5.53 5.95
CA ALA A 24 14.70 -6.00 7.13
C ALA A 24 14.49 -7.51 7.37
N GLU A 25 13.30 -8.04 7.11
CA GLU A 25 13.02 -9.48 7.19
C GLU A 25 13.71 -10.25 6.06
N LEU A 26 13.72 -9.70 4.84
CA LEU A 26 14.40 -10.30 3.69
C LEU A 26 15.92 -10.44 3.95
N GLU A 27 16.55 -9.40 4.49
CA GLU A 27 17.97 -9.41 4.85
C GLU A 27 18.29 -10.46 5.94
N ARG A 28 17.38 -10.68 6.89
CA ARG A 28 17.53 -11.73 7.93
C ARG A 28 17.54 -13.12 7.32
N LEU A 29 16.62 -13.39 6.40
CA LEU A 29 16.53 -14.69 5.72
C LEU A 29 17.76 -14.97 4.84
N GLU A 30 18.31 -13.94 4.20
CA GLU A 30 19.56 -14.10 3.46
C GLU A 30 20.75 -14.42 4.37
N LYS A 31 20.86 -13.75 5.51
CA LYS A 31 21.90 -14.03 6.52
C LYS A 31 21.77 -15.43 7.10
N GLU A 32 20.55 -15.90 7.37
CA GLU A 32 20.30 -17.26 7.88
C GLU A 32 20.73 -18.33 6.88
N LYS A 33 20.47 -18.12 5.58
CA LYS A 33 20.92 -19.03 4.52
C LYS A 33 22.44 -19.10 4.40
N GLN A 34 23.15 -17.99 4.66
CA GLN A 34 24.62 -17.94 4.63
C GLN A 34 25.27 -18.49 5.90
N ALA A 35 24.57 -18.47 7.04
CA ALA A 35 25.10 -18.89 8.34
C ALA A 35 25.17 -20.43 8.54
N LYS A 36 24.93 -21.24 7.50
CA LYS A 36 24.99 -22.71 7.58
C LYS A 36 26.43 -23.28 7.53
N ILE A 37 27.36 -22.60 8.18
CA ILE A 37 28.70 -23.11 8.52
C ILE A 37 28.67 -23.41 10.03
N PRO A 38 29.02 -24.63 10.48
CA PRO A 38 28.88 -25.04 11.87
C PRO A 38 29.92 -24.31 12.74
N THR A 39 29.58 -23.14 13.26
CA THR A 39 30.38 -22.45 14.27
C THR A 39 29.99 -22.95 15.66
N SER A 40 31.01 -23.44 16.38
CA SER A 40 30.95 -24.03 17.72
C SER A 40 30.08 -23.28 18.72
N PRO A 41 29.47 -24.01 19.69
CA PRO A 41 28.58 -23.45 20.70
C PRO A 41 29.34 -22.50 21.64
N LYS A 42 29.27 -21.20 21.37
CA LYS A 42 29.78 -20.16 22.27
C LYS A 42 28.67 -19.74 23.23
N GLN A 43 28.99 -19.95 24.51
CA GLN A 43 28.26 -19.72 25.74
C GLN A 43 27.29 -18.50 25.73
N PRO A 44 26.07 -18.64 26.26
CA PRO A 44 25.04 -17.61 26.20
C PRO A 44 25.39 -16.41 27.08
N ALA A 45 25.68 -15.27 26.43
CA ALA A 45 25.81 -13.98 27.11
C ALA A 45 24.43 -13.48 27.59
N PRO A 46 24.36 -12.77 28.73
CA PRO A 46 23.13 -12.24 29.30
C PRO A 46 22.44 -11.28 28.31
N LYS A 47 21.15 -11.52 28.07
CA LYS A 47 20.32 -10.70 27.17
C LYS A 47 20.21 -9.27 27.75
N PRO A 48 20.63 -8.23 27.01
CA PRO A 48 20.51 -6.86 27.49
C PRO A 48 19.03 -6.51 27.66
N VAL A 49 18.68 -6.00 28.84
CA VAL A 49 17.32 -5.57 29.16
C VAL A 49 17.01 -4.31 28.32
N PRO A 50 15.92 -4.28 27.55
CA PRO A 50 15.59 -3.13 26.72
C PRO A 50 15.28 -1.92 27.61
N THR A 51 16.17 -0.93 27.59
CA THR A 51 15.98 0.34 28.28
C THR A 51 15.02 1.24 27.50
N LEU A 52 14.28 2.11 28.21
CA LEU A 52 13.37 3.08 27.60
C LEU A 52 14.08 3.97 26.56
N GLY A 53 15.34 4.33 26.82
CA GLY A 53 16.19 5.03 25.85
C GLY A 53 16.46 4.21 24.59
N GLY A 54 16.59 2.88 24.71
CA GLY A 54 16.66 1.96 23.57
C GLY A 54 15.37 1.93 22.76
N LEU A 55 14.21 1.94 23.42
CA LEU A 55 12.89 2.00 22.77
C LEU A 55 12.68 3.32 22.03
N VAL A 56 13.01 4.47 22.65
CA VAL A 56 12.93 5.77 21.99
C VAL A 56 13.91 5.82 20.81
N LYS A 57 15.14 5.30 20.96
CA LYS A 57 16.11 5.24 19.87
C LYS A 57 15.69 4.26 18.76
N GLN A 58 14.89 3.24 19.08
CA GLN A 58 14.29 2.31 18.13
C GLN A 58 13.06 2.92 17.43
N LEU A 59 12.32 3.79 18.13
CA LEU A 59 11.22 4.60 17.59
C LEU A 59 11.72 5.75 16.70
N THR A 60 12.88 6.34 17.05
CA THR A 60 13.57 7.38 16.27
C THR A 60 14.65 6.82 15.37
N ARG A 61 14.80 5.48 15.26
CA ARG A 61 15.66 4.88 14.24
C ARG A 61 14.96 5.19 12.93
N SER A 62 15.34 6.32 12.33
CA SER A 62 14.89 6.72 11.01
C SER A 62 15.05 5.50 10.14
N ARG A 63 13.91 4.90 9.81
CA ARG A 63 13.85 3.75 8.93
C ARG A 63 14.32 4.29 7.60
N VAL A 64 15.49 3.85 7.17
CA VAL A 64 16.04 4.27 5.90
C VAL A 64 15.72 3.19 4.88
N LEU A 65 15.24 3.62 3.73
CA LEU A 65 14.86 2.75 2.63
C LEU A 65 16.00 2.73 1.61
N SER A 66 16.41 1.54 1.16
CA SER A 66 17.39 1.45 0.08
C SER A 66 16.71 1.72 -1.27
N GLU A 67 17.49 2.22 -2.24
CA GLU A 67 17.01 2.43 -3.61
C GLU A 67 16.45 1.13 -4.23
N LYS A 68 17.14 0.00 -3.99
CA LYS A 68 16.74 -1.31 -4.50
C LYS A 68 15.37 -1.74 -3.97
N ASP A 69 15.14 -1.52 -2.68
CA ASP A 69 13.86 -1.84 -2.03
C ASP A 69 12.72 -0.98 -2.59
N LEU A 70 12.99 0.31 -2.85
CA LEU A 70 12.02 1.19 -3.50
C LEU A 70 11.64 0.65 -4.89
N VAL A 71 12.63 0.29 -5.72
CA VAL A 71 12.40 -0.27 -7.07
C VAL A 71 11.59 -1.57 -7.00
N LEU A 72 11.93 -2.47 -6.08
CA LEU A 72 11.19 -3.72 -5.87
C LEU A 72 9.75 -3.45 -5.47
N LYS A 73 9.51 -2.49 -4.56
CA LYS A 73 8.15 -2.16 -4.14
C LYS A 73 7.34 -1.55 -5.29
N LEU A 74 7.93 -0.63 -6.06
CA LEU A 74 7.27 -0.07 -7.24
C LEU A 74 6.87 -1.19 -8.23
N GLY A 75 7.75 -2.17 -8.45
CA GLY A 75 7.44 -3.36 -9.24
C GLY A 75 6.28 -4.17 -8.68
N SER A 76 6.22 -4.37 -7.35
CA SER A 76 5.13 -5.10 -6.69
C SER A 76 3.77 -4.41 -6.82
N MET A 77 3.75 -3.08 -6.99
CA MET A 77 2.53 -2.31 -7.27
C MET A 77 2.08 -2.40 -8.74
N GLY A 78 2.79 -3.17 -9.55
CA GLY A 78 2.50 -3.38 -10.97
C GLY A 78 3.12 -2.33 -11.89
N LEU A 79 4.03 -1.49 -11.40
CA LEU A 79 4.77 -0.55 -12.24
C LEU A 79 5.86 -1.30 -13.00
N GLN A 80 5.84 -1.21 -14.32
CA GLN A 80 6.88 -1.77 -15.17
C GLN A 80 7.96 -0.71 -15.41
N LEU A 81 9.06 -0.85 -14.66
CA LEU A 81 10.20 0.06 -14.76
C LEU A 81 11.18 -0.43 -15.82
N SER A 82 11.22 0.27 -16.95
CA SER A 82 12.28 0.13 -17.96
C SER A 82 13.63 0.58 -17.38
N GLU A 83 14.73 0.21 -18.03
CA GLU A 83 16.08 0.64 -17.64
C GLU A 83 16.19 2.17 -17.57
N LYS A 84 15.63 2.88 -18.57
CA LYS A 84 15.56 4.34 -18.56
C LYS A 84 14.82 4.90 -17.35
N HIS A 85 13.72 4.26 -16.95
CA HIS A 85 12.98 4.66 -15.74
C HIS A 85 13.83 4.44 -14.48
N ARG A 86 14.50 3.29 -14.38
CA ARG A 86 15.38 2.99 -13.23
C ARG A 86 16.49 4.01 -13.09
N ASN A 87 17.16 4.36 -14.18
CA ASN A 87 18.22 5.36 -14.17
C ASN A 87 17.68 6.74 -13.75
N ALA A 88 16.54 7.17 -14.31
CA ALA A 88 15.91 8.43 -13.92
C ALA A 88 15.46 8.44 -12.45
N LEU A 89 15.00 7.31 -11.92
CA LEU A 89 14.65 7.18 -10.51
C LEU A 89 15.89 7.23 -9.63
N GLN A 90 16.97 6.55 -10.02
CA GLN A 90 18.25 6.56 -9.33
C GLN A 90 18.84 7.97 -9.27
N ASP A 91 18.89 8.67 -10.41
CA ASP A 91 19.33 10.06 -10.50
C ASP A 91 18.49 10.94 -9.56
N LYS A 92 17.16 10.74 -9.56
CA LYS A 92 16.26 11.51 -8.70
C LYS A 92 16.45 11.22 -7.22
N VAL A 93 16.67 9.95 -6.85
CA VAL A 93 16.97 9.55 -5.49
C VAL A 93 18.28 10.21 -5.07
N PHE A 94 19.33 10.11 -5.88
CA PHE A 94 20.63 10.71 -5.63
C PHE A 94 20.56 12.22 -5.41
N ASP A 95 19.80 12.93 -6.25
CA ASP A 95 19.59 14.39 -6.13
C ASP A 95 18.87 14.80 -4.84
N LEU A 96 17.99 13.93 -4.32
CA LEU A 96 17.13 14.24 -3.17
C LEU A 96 17.74 13.78 -1.85
N THR A 97 18.47 12.66 -1.85
CA THR A 97 19.08 12.11 -0.64
C THR A 97 20.30 12.95 -0.27
N SER A 98 20.18 13.76 0.78
CA SER A 98 21.32 14.50 1.34
C SER A 98 22.29 13.59 2.12
N THR A 99 21.87 12.36 2.43
CA THR A 99 22.62 11.42 3.26
C THR A 99 22.95 10.13 2.49
N PRO A 100 24.18 9.60 2.63
CA PRO A 100 24.56 8.33 2.02
C PRO A 100 23.85 7.12 2.67
N ASP A 101 23.23 7.32 3.84
CA ASP A 101 22.58 6.26 4.61
C ASP A 101 21.31 5.71 3.94
N GLY A 102 20.78 6.41 2.93
CA GLY A 102 19.65 6.01 2.08
C GLY A 102 18.46 6.97 2.13
N ILE A 103 17.27 6.49 1.72
CA ILE A 103 16.07 7.31 1.52
C ILE A 103 15.30 7.43 2.83
N THR A 104 15.19 8.64 3.37
CA THR A 104 14.34 8.91 4.54
C THR A 104 12.85 8.98 4.13
N PHE A 105 11.95 8.99 5.12
CA PHE A 105 10.53 9.17 4.82
C PHE A 105 10.22 10.50 4.10
N ALA A 106 10.96 11.57 4.42
CA ALA A 106 10.78 12.86 3.76
C ALA A 106 11.19 12.78 2.28
N ASP A 107 12.34 12.17 1.99
CA ASP A 107 12.83 11.98 0.62
C ASP A 107 11.87 11.11 -0.19
N PHE A 108 11.36 10.04 0.43
CA PHE A 108 10.33 9.18 -0.16
C PHE A 108 9.09 9.96 -0.59
N LEU A 109 8.58 10.88 0.23
CA LEU A 109 7.43 11.71 -0.16
C LEU A 109 7.72 12.60 -1.36
N VAL A 110 8.93 13.16 -1.45
CA VAL A 110 9.33 14.00 -2.58
C VAL A 110 9.46 13.16 -3.84
N VAL A 111 10.03 11.96 -3.76
CA VAL A 111 10.11 11.00 -4.88
C VAL A 111 8.71 10.60 -5.34
N MET A 112 7.82 10.20 -4.42
CA MET A 112 6.45 9.83 -4.77
C MET A 112 5.69 10.97 -5.43
N ARG A 113 5.88 12.21 -4.97
CA ARG A 113 5.28 13.38 -5.61
C ARG A 113 5.80 13.57 -7.04
N TRP A 114 7.13 13.51 -7.22
CA TRP A 114 7.75 13.65 -8.53
C TRP A 114 7.27 12.57 -9.52
N MET A 115 7.11 11.32 -9.05
CA MET A 115 6.58 10.23 -9.87
C MET A 115 5.16 10.50 -10.35
N LEU A 116 4.30 11.04 -9.48
CA LEU A 116 2.93 11.43 -9.83
C LEU A 116 2.90 12.62 -10.81
N ASP A 117 3.74 13.63 -10.58
CA ASP A 117 3.79 14.84 -11.41
C ASP A 117 4.32 14.56 -12.82
N SER A 118 5.27 13.62 -12.97
CA SER A 118 5.88 13.26 -14.26
C SER A 118 5.16 12.13 -15.00
N ASN A 119 4.06 11.60 -14.45
CA ASN A 119 3.43 10.34 -14.91
C ASN A 119 4.46 9.22 -15.10
N PHE A 120 5.37 9.09 -14.15
CA PHE A 120 6.49 8.17 -14.23
C PHE A 120 6.01 6.73 -14.41
N ALA A 121 6.60 6.01 -15.38
CA ALA A 121 6.20 4.65 -15.75
C ALA A 121 4.70 4.48 -16.04
N ASN A 122 4.04 5.55 -16.52
CA ASN A 122 2.61 5.58 -16.82
C ASN A 122 1.73 5.22 -15.61
N ILE A 123 2.15 5.63 -14.41
CA ILE A 123 1.47 5.38 -13.13
C ILE A 123 0.00 5.80 -13.14
N ASN A 124 -0.35 6.86 -13.88
CA ASN A 124 -1.74 7.32 -13.97
C ASN A 124 -2.63 6.27 -14.67
N ASN A 125 -2.13 5.66 -15.76
CA ASN A 125 -2.84 4.58 -16.46
C ASN A 125 -2.94 3.31 -15.60
N ALA A 126 -1.87 2.97 -14.88
CA ALA A 126 -1.88 1.83 -13.96
C ALA A 126 -2.91 2.03 -12.82
N THR A 127 -3.01 3.26 -12.32
CA THR A 127 -3.96 3.64 -11.27
C THR A 127 -5.40 3.59 -11.79
N GLU A 128 -5.66 4.12 -12.98
CA GLU A 128 -6.98 4.05 -13.62
C GLU A 128 -7.44 2.60 -13.79
N LYS A 129 -6.58 1.73 -14.32
CA LYS A 129 -6.87 0.29 -14.45
C LYS A 129 -7.10 -0.40 -13.10
N ALA A 130 -6.36 -0.01 -12.06
CA ALA A 130 -6.58 -0.56 -10.72
C ALA A 130 -7.95 -0.14 -10.17
N VAL A 131 -8.34 1.12 -10.39
CA VAL A 131 -9.66 1.64 -10.00
C VAL A 131 -10.78 0.96 -10.79
N GLU A 132 -10.63 0.75 -12.09
CA GLU A 132 -11.60 0.01 -12.92
C GLU A 132 -11.77 -1.43 -12.42
N ARG A 133 -10.68 -2.13 -12.08
CA ARG A 133 -10.74 -3.47 -11.50
C ARG A 133 -11.49 -3.50 -10.16
N LEU A 134 -11.30 -2.48 -9.33
CA LEU A 134 -12.01 -2.35 -8.06
C LEU A 134 -13.50 -2.08 -8.28
N LYS A 135 -13.86 -1.18 -9.22
CA LYS A 135 -15.26 -0.92 -9.59
C LYS A 135 -15.95 -2.18 -10.12
N ASN A 136 -15.27 -2.93 -10.99
CA ASN A 136 -15.80 -4.16 -11.58
C ASN A 136 -15.93 -5.29 -10.54
N LYS A 137 -15.01 -5.37 -9.57
CA LYS A 137 -15.13 -6.30 -8.43
C LYS A 137 -16.25 -5.93 -7.46
N GLY A 138 -16.49 -4.63 -7.23
CA GLY A 138 -17.60 -4.14 -6.41
C GLY A 138 -18.96 -4.45 -7.02
N ALA A 139 -19.09 -4.34 -8.35
CA ALA A 139 -20.34 -4.67 -9.06
C ALA A 139 -20.66 -6.18 -9.07
N ALA A 140 -19.67 -7.05 -8.89
CA ALA A 140 -19.85 -8.50 -8.87
C ALA A 140 -20.32 -9.05 -7.51
N LEU A 141 -20.27 -8.25 -6.44
CA LEU A 141 -20.61 -8.70 -5.08
C LEU A 141 -22.08 -8.43 -4.67
N ASP A 142 -22.85 -7.72 -5.51
CA ASP A 142 -24.29 -7.46 -5.27
C ASP A 142 -25.22 -8.48 -5.97
N THR A 143 -24.71 -9.37 -6.82
CA THR A 143 -25.53 -10.30 -7.64
C THR A 143 -25.44 -11.77 -7.19
N THR A 144 -25.24 -12.04 -5.90
CA THR A 144 -25.39 -13.39 -5.32
C THR A 144 -26.28 -13.35 -4.07
N GLN A 145 -27.52 -12.94 -4.28
CA GLN A 145 -28.65 -13.23 -3.38
C GLN A 145 -29.92 -13.50 -4.22
N GLN A 146 -29.83 -14.33 -5.26
CA GLN A 146 -31.05 -14.79 -5.96
C GLN A 146 -30.92 -16.12 -6.71
N LEU A 147 -30.64 -17.22 -5.99
CA LEU A 147 -30.88 -18.62 -6.39
C LEU A 147 -31.02 -19.39 -5.06
N SER A 148 -32.13 -19.97 -4.61
CA SER A 148 -33.41 -20.35 -5.21
C SER A 148 -34.48 -20.49 -4.10
N PRO A 149 -35.78 -20.42 -4.45
CA PRO A 149 -36.88 -20.76 -3.56
C PRO A 149 -37.06 -22.30 -3.50
N ALA A 150 -36.97 -22.87 -2.31
CA ALA A 150 -37.44 -24.23 -2.05
C ALA A 150 -38.92 -24.18 -1.65
N ASN A 151 -39.74 -24.87 -2.43
CA ASN A 151 -41.16 -25.13 -2.20
C ASN A 151 -41.47 -25.62 -0.77
N GLY A 152 -42.50 -25.03 -0.15
CA GLY A 152 -43.01 -25.51 1.15
C GLY A 152 -44.18 -24.70 1.73
N ALA A 153 -45.36 -24.84 1.12
CA ALA A 153 -46.70 -24.87 1.74
C ALA A 153 -47.20 -23.76 2.72
N LYS A 154 -48.30 -23.12 2.28
CA LYS A 154 -49.52 -22.71 3.02
C LYS A 154 -49.38 -21.75 4.22
N ALA A 155 -49.90 -20.53 4.09
CA ALA A 155 -51.20 -20.12 4.64
C ALA A 155 -51.40 -18.59 4.54
N ASN A 156 -52.56 -18.21 3.98
CA ASN A 156 -53.37 -17.02 4.19
C ASN A 156 -52.79 -15.90 5.10
N SER A 157 -52.59 -14.70 4.55
CA SER A 157 -53.37 -13.52 4.97
C SER A 157 -53.23 -12.39 3.94
N ARG A 158 -54.37 -12.05 3.38
CA ARG A 158 -54.64 -10.95 2.45
C ARG A 158 -54.77 -9.67 3.27
N LEU A 159 -53.90 -8.69 3.05
CA LEU A 159 -54.16 -7.29 3.39
C LEU A 159 -53.77 -6.43 2.20
N ASP A 160 -54.81 -6.07 1.45
CA ASP A 160 -54.85 -5.04 0.42
C ASP A 160 -54.32 -3.72 1.00
N ILE A 161 -53.25 -3.18 0.42
CA ILE A 161 -52.83 -1.80 0.63
C ILE A 161 -52.95 -1.07 -0.72
N PRO A 162 -53.82 -0.06 -0.83
CA PRO A 162 -54.07 0.61 -2.09
C PRO A 162 -52.90 1.49 -2.52
N SER A 163 -52.63 1.45 -3.82
CA SER A 163 -51.61 2.19 -4.53
C SER A 163 -51.93 3.69 -4.58
N ILE A 164 -51.15 4.51 -3.87
CA ILE A 164 -51.25 5.99 -3.97
C ILE A 164 -50.37 6.46 -5.13
N ARG A 165 -51.02 6.81 -6.24
CA ARG A 165 -50.39 7.36 -7.45
C ARG A 165 -50.19 8.87 -7.27
N VAL A 166 -48.99 9.32 -6.91
CA VAL A 166 -48.64 10.74 -6.85
C VAL A 166 -48.35 11.25 -8.27
N ARG A 167 -49.23 12.11 -8.80
CA ARG A 167 -49.04 12.86 -10.05
C ARG A 167 -47.98 13.93 -9.84
N ARG A 168 -46.92 13.95 -10.66
CA ARG A 168 -46.01 15.11 -10.79
C ARG A 168 -46.58 16.11 -11.80
N PRO A 169 -46.58 17.42 -11.51
CA PRO A 169 -47.00 18.44 -12.44
C PRO A 169 -45.96 18.67 -13.55
N ARG A 170 -46.50 18.91 -14.74
CA ARG A 170 -45.84 19.32 -15.97
C ARG A 170 -45.48 20.79 -15.85
N ASN A 171 -44.19 21.13 -15.88
CA ASN A 171 -43.76 22.52 -15.93
C ASN A 171 -43.45 22.89 -17.39
N SER A 172 -44.16 23.90 -17.87
CA SER A 172 -43.99 24.50 -19.19
C SER A 172 -43.44 25.91 -18.99
N ARG A 173 -42.24 26.17 -19.50
CA ARG A 173 -41.83 27.42 -20.17
C ARG A 173 -40.41 27.30 -20.67
#